data_AF-A0A947DJR2-F1
#
_entry.id   AF-A0A947DJR2-F1
#
_cell.length_a   1.000
_cell.length_b   1.000
_cell.length_c   1.000
_cell.angle_alpha   90.00
_cell.angle_beta   90.00
_cell.angle_gamma   90.00
#
_symmetry.space_group_name_H-M   'P 1'
#
loop_
_entity.id
_entity.type
_entity.pdbx_description
1 polymer ?
#
loop_
_entity_poly.entity_id
_entity_poly.type
_entity_poly.pdbx_seq_one_letter_code
_entity_poly.pdbx_strand_id
1 'polypeptide(L)'
;MTAYPIAPTAVQAVLDDAPQARTAVTAAEKAGGLVFLASEELPGAFASIAEAETAVPSLYGDGRFELIWRDDAWRVVIRYWRPAPPAPVARSVAAAARRPIGVARTPDEAHAILDAPAELVAEPIPRLYRNVVRARAQWREQLANGLAKLEEREGGIAIVLRYWRPVATPGRPTLLAPAERSEIAERAAAPMRGFGPQADPYVGLFERLAPENPAIVLAEEGDGRTRGE
;
A
#
# COMPACT_ATOMS: atom_id res chain seq x y z
N MET A 1 -7.93 2.86 16.97
CA MET A 1 -7.20 2.31 15.80
C MET A 1 -7.66 0.87 15.60
N THR A 2 -8.43 0.62 14.54
CA THR A 2 -9.07 -0.68 14.23
C THR A 2 -8.03 -1.78 13.99
N ALA A 3 -8.33 -3.00 14.46
CA ALA A 3 -7.58 -4.18 14.10
C ALA A 3 -8.22 -4.81 12.85
N TYR A 4 -7.41 -5.13 11.86
CA TYR A 4 -7.88 -5.75 10.63
C TYR A 4 -7.49 -7.23 10.60
N PRO A 5 -8.35 -8.11 10.04
CA PRO A 5 -8.03 -9.52 9.85
C PRO A 5 -6.88 -9.68 8.86
N ILE A 6 -6.12 -10.77 9.00
CA ILE A 6 -5.03 -11.18 8.13
C ILE A 6 -5.52 -12.40 7.35
N ALA A 7 -5.68 -12.25 6.04
CA ALA A 7 -6.21 -13.31 5.18
C ALA A 7 -5.75 -13.12 3.73
N PRO A 8 -5.69 -14.16 2.90
CA PRO A 8 -5.34 -14.02 1.49
C PRO A 8 -6.50 -13.55 0.61
N THR A 9 -7.75 -13.53 1.10
CA THR A 9 -8.95 -13.09 0.36
C THR A 9 -9.98 -12.44 1.28
N ALA A 10 -10.85 -11.61 0.71
CA ALA A 10 -11.98 -10.99 1.41
C ALA A 10 -12.91 -12.00 2.11
N VAL A 11 -13.20 -13.11 1.43
CA VAL A 11 -14.08 -14.18 1.96
C VAL A 11 -13.46 -14.88 3.16
N GLN A 12 -12.15 -15.02 3.21
CA GLN A 12 -11.48 -15.57 4.40
C GLN A 12 -11.29 -14.53 5.51
N ALA A 13 -11.23 -13.24 5.16
CA ALA A 13 -11.10 -12.15 6.12
C ALA A 13 -12.36 -11.96 6.99
N VAL A 14 -13.52 -12.45 6.56
CA VAL A 14 -14.76 -12.39 7.36
C VAL A 14 -14.90 -13.54 8.36
N LEU A 15 -14.04 -14.55 8.32
CA LEU A 15 -14.07 -15.66 9.28
C LEU A 15 -13.65 -15.16 10.68
N ASP A 16 -14.36 -15.64 11.71
CA ASP A 16 -14.19 -15.18 13.10
C ASP A 16 -12.82 -15.54 13.70
N ASP A 17 -12.13 -16.53 13.14
CA ASP A 17 -10.83 -17.02 13.59
C ASP A 17 -9.63 -16.39 12.85
N ALA A 18 -9.87 -15.49 11.90
CA ALA A 18 -8.80 -14.83 11.16
C ALA A 18 -7.89 -14.03 12.12
N PRO A 19 -6.56 -14.28 12.13
CA PRO A 19 -5.65 -13.51 12.98
C PRO A 19 -5.75 -12.02 12.71
N GLN A 20 -5.77 -11.18 13.74
CA GLN A 20 -5.95 -9.74 13.58
C GLN A 20 -4.69 -8.95 13.93
N ALA A 21 -4.50 -7.81 13.27
CA ALA A 21 -3.43 -6.87 13.58
C ALA A 21 -3.84 -5.42 13.32
N ARG A 22 -3.35 -4.50 14.16
CA ARG A 22 -3.63 -3.06 14.03
C ARG A 22 -2.65 -2.35 13.10
N THR A 23 -1.45 -2.90 12.90
CA THR A 23 -0.37 -2.28 12.13
C THR A 23 0.16 -3.26 11.08
N ALA A 24 0.74 -2.73 10.01
CA ALA A 24 1.37 -3.53 8.97
C ALA A 24 2.55 -4.35 9.51
N VAL A 25 3.29 -3.81 10.50
CA VAL A 25 4.44 -4.50 11.13
C VAL A 25 3.97 -5.77 11.85
N THR A 26 3.00 -5.66 12.76
CA THR A 26 2.47 -6.81 13.49
C THR A 26 1.76 -7.80 12.56
N ALA A 27 1.11 -7.30 11.51
CA ALA A 27 0.51 -8.16 10.49
C ALA A 27 1.57 -8.95 9.71
N ALA A 28 2.68 -8.31 9.33
CA ALA A 28 3.78 -8.95 8.62
C ALA A 28 4.48 -10.01 9.47
N GLU A 29 4.71 -9.73 10.76
CA GLU A 29 5.25 -10.69 11.73
C GLU A 29 4.37 -11.94 11.81
N LYS A 30 3.05 -11.76 11.95
CA LYS A 30 2.09 -12.87 12.02
C LYS A 30 1.96 -13.64 10.70
N ALA A 31 2.06 -12.95 9.56
CA ALA A 31 1.92 -13.54 8.23
C ALA A 31 3.21 -14.19 7.70
N GLY A 32 4.34 -14.01 8.39
CA GLY A 32 5.64 -14.50 7.95
C GLY A 32 6.14 -13.81 6.67
N GLY A 33 5.85 -12.52 6.47
CA GLY A 33 6.26 -11.79 5.28
C GLY A 33 5.51 -10.49 5.05
N LEU A 34 5.79 -9.83 3.92
CA LEU A 34 5.13 -8.57 3.55
C LEU A 34 3.60 -8.74 3.51
N VAL A 35 2.89 -7.75 4.06
CA VAL A 35 1.44 -7.60 3.89
C VAL A 35 1.14 -6.22 3.30
N PHE A 36 -0.06 -6.07 2.75
CA PHE A 36 -0.61 -4.78 2.38
C PHE A 36 -2.05 -4.67 2.83
N LEU A 37 -2.52 -3.43 3.07
CA LEU A 37 -3.91 -3.19 3.39
C LEU A 37 -4.72 -3.27 2.10
N ALA A 38 -5.56 -4.30 2.00
CA ALA A 38 -6.47 -4.51 0.88
C ALA A 38 -7.87 -4.01 1.25
N SER A 39 -8.58 -3.49 0.25
CA SER A 39 -10.01 -3.18 0.32
C SER A 39 -10.67 -3.91 -0.83
N GLU A 40 -11.50 -4.91 -0.53
CA GLU A 40 -12.15 -5.75 -1.54
C GLU A 40 -13.64 -5.88 -1.24
N GLU A 41 -14.45 -5.95 -2.30
CA GLU A 41 -15.88 -6.22 -2.18
C GLU A 41 -16.14 -7.68 -1.83
N LEU A 42 -17.00 -7.89 -0.85
CA LEU A 42 -17.55 -9.20 -0.56
C LEU A 42 -18.53 -9.63 -1.66
N PRO A 43 -18.66 -10.94 -1.90
CA PRO A 43 -19.73 -11.45 -2.74
C PRO A 43 -21.09 -11.03 -2.16
N GLY A 44 -21.90 -10.34 -2.95
CA GLY A 44 -23.22 -9.87 -2.54
C GLY A 44 -23.64 -8.59 -3.24
N ALA A 45 -24.94 -8.47 -3.47
CA ALA A 45 -25.61 -7.26 -3.91
C ALA A 45 -26.95 -7.24 -3.17
N PHE A 46 -27.19 -6.18 -2.40
CA PHE A 46 -28.35 -6.09 -1.52
C PHE A 46 -29.28 -4.98 -1.99
N ALA A 47 -30.58 -5.22 -1.94
CA ALA A 47 -31.58 -4.24 -2.33
C ALA A 47 -31.75 -3.15 -1.27
N SER A 48 -31.40 -3.45 -0.01
CA SER A 48 -31.48 -2.52 1.11
C SER A 48 -30.29 -2.64 2.07
N ILE A 49 -30.10 -1.60 2.89
CA ILE A 49 -29.09 -1.61 3.96
C ILE A 49 -29.39 -2.72 4.99
N ALA A 50 -30.66 -2.93 5.33
CA ALA A 50 -31.07 -3.95 6.31
C ALA A 50 -30.73 -5.38 5.86
N GLU A 51 -30.82 -5.66 4.56
CA GLU A 51 -30.37 -6.94 3.99
C GLU A 51 -28.85 -7.10 4.12
N ALA A 52 -28.08 -6.04 3.86
CA ALA A 52 -26.63 -6.05 4.03
C ALA A 52 -26.21 -6.27 5.49
N GLU A 53 -26.91 -5.64 6.45
CA GLU A 53 -26.69 -5.82 7.89
C GLU A 53 -26.98 -7.25 8.35
N THR A 54 -28.05 -7.87 7.82
CA THR A 54 -28.40 -9.26 8.14
C THR A 54 -27.32 -10.22 7.62
N ALA A 55 -26.79 -9.96 6.41
CA ALA A 55 -25.75 -10.78 5.82
C ALA A 55 -24.38 -10.59 6.48
N VAL A 56 -24.08 -9.38 6.98
CA VAL A 56 -22.83 -9.04 7.66
C VAL A 56 -23.16 -8.39 9.01
N PRO A 57 -23.42 -9.19 10.07
CA PRO A 57 -23.86 -8.65 11.36
C PRO A 57 -22.89 -7.67 12.03
N SER A 58 -21.61 -7.66 11.63
CA SER A 58 -20.58 -6.75 12.14
C SER A 58 -20.35 -5.50 11.27
N LEU A 59 -21.24 -5.19 10.32
CA LEU A 59 -21.10 -4.11 9.33
C LEU A 59 -20.67 -2.76 9.93
N TYR A 60 -21.14 -2.40 11.12
CA TYR A 60 -20.80 -1.14 11.79
C TYR A 60 -19.97 -1.30 13.07
N GLY A 61 -19.56 -2.52 13.43
CA GLY A 61 -19.04 -2.82 14.76
C GLY A 61 -17.59 -2.40 15.00
N ASP A 62 -16.70 -2.69 14.05
CA ASP A 62 -15.24 -2.60 14.25
C ASP A 62 -14.54 -1.70 13.22
N GLY A 63 -15.26 -1.16 12.24
CA GLY A 63 -14.73 -0.28 11.21
C GLY A 63 -13.90 -1.00 10.14
N ARG A 64 -13.99 -2.34 10.05
CA ARG A 64 -13.36 -3.11 8.96
C ARG A 64 -14.22 -3.16 7.70
N PHE A 65 -15.49 -2.79 7.78
CA PHE A 65 -16.39 -2.76 6.63
C PHE A 65 -16.73 -1.35 6.19
N GLU A 66 -17.07 -1.23 4.92
CA GLU A 66 -17.62 -0.04 4.29
C GLU A 66 -18.80 -0.47 3.41
N LEU A 67 -19.89 0.27 3.46
CA LEU A 67 -21.06 0.05 2.63
C LEU A 67 -21.05 1.06 1.49
N ILE A 68 -21.11 0.56 0.25
CA ILE A 68 -21.09 1.39 -0.96
C ILE A 68 -22.33 1.11 -1.82
N TRP A 69 -22.76 2.10 -2.59
CA TRP A 69 -23.79 1.95 -3.61
C TRP A 69 -23.14 1.85 -4.99
N ARG A 70 -23.33 0.73 -5.71
CA ARG A 70 -22.82 0.54 -7.07
C ARG A 70 -23.63 -0.49 -7.84
N ASP A 71 -23.85 -0.23 -9.13
CA ASP A 71 -24.60 -1.11 -10.04
C ASP A 71 -26.03 -1.37 -9.53
N ASP A 72 -26.70 -0.30 -9.07
CA ASP A 72 -28.06 -0.32 -8.53
C ASP A 72 -28.28 -1.28 -7.33
N ALA A 73 -27.22 -1.52 -6.55
CA ALA A 73 -27.27 -2.32 -5.33
C ALA A 73 -26.31 -1.82 -4.25
N TRP A 74 -26.66 -2.12 -3.00
CA TRP A 74 -25.75 -1.99 -1.86
C TRP A 74 -24.72 -3.11 -1.89
N ARG A 75 -23.45 -2.77 -1.67
CA ARG A 75 -22.32 -3.70 -1.64
C ARG A 75 -21.47 -3.46 -0.39
N VAL A 76 -20.95 -4.53 0.18
CA VAL A 76 -20.08 -4.47 1.35
C VAL A 76 -18.63 -4.64 0.93
N VAL A 77 -17.78 -3.70 1.32
CA VAL A 77 -16.32 -3.74 1.16
C VAL A 77 -15.70 -4.08 2.50
N ILE A 78 -14.73 -4.99 2.53
CA ILE A 78 -13.93 -5.29 3.72
C ILE A 78 -12.50 -4.77 3.55
N ARG A 79 -11.95 -4.19 4.63
CA ARG A 79 -10.54 -3.84 4.78
C ARG A 79 -9.82 -4.90 5.59
N TYR A 80 -8.73 -5.43 5.05
CA TYR A 80 -7.97 -6.51 5.68
C TYR A 80 -6.49 -6.48 5.29
N TRP A 81 -5.63 -7.08 6.11
CA TRP A 81 -4.23 -7.31 5.77
C TRP A 81 -4.14 -8.51 4.84
N ARG A 82 -3.72 -8.28 3.60
CA ARG A 82 -3.45 -9.35 2.64
C ARG A 82 -1.97 -9.68 2.62
N PRO A 83 -1.57 -10.94 2.88
CA PRO A 83 -0.21 -11.38 2.62
C PRO A 83 0.16 -11.15 1.16
N ALA A 84 1.25 -10.41 0.94
CA ALA A 84 1.77 -10.19 -0.39
C ALA A 84 2.29 -11.53 -0.97
N PRO A 85 2.20 -11.71 -2.30
CA PRO A 85 2.93 -12.79 -2.94
C PRO A 85 4.45 -12.57 -2.75
N PRO A 86 5.27 -13.63 -2.92
CA PRO A 86 6.73 -13.51 -2.92
C PRO A 86 7.21 -12.40 -3.86
N ALA A 87 8.03 -11.50 -3.34
CA ALA A 87 8.56 -10.38 -4.10
C ALA A 87 9.72 -10.85 -5.00
N PRO A 88 9.94 -10.21 -6.17
CA PRO A 88 11.08 -10.52 -7.03
C PRO A 88 12.42 -10.38 -6.30
N VAL A 89 13.36 -11.26 -6.61
CA VAL A 89 14.74 -11.22 -6.12
C VAL A 89 15.65 -10.82 -7.27
N ALA A 90 16.38 -9.71 -7.13
CA ALA A 90 17.22 -9.18 -8.18
C ALA A 90 18.31 -8.23 -7.65
N ARG A 91 19.35 -7.99 -8.45
CA ARG A 91 20.42 -7.05 -8.09
C ARG A 91 20.12 -5.59 -8.42
N SER A 92 19.11 -5.34 -9.26
CA SER A 92 18.66 -4.00 -9.63
C SER A 92 17.17 -3.98 -9.94
N VAL A 93 16.54 -2.80 -9.85
CA VAL A 93 15.11 -2.63 -10.16
C VAL A 93 14.80 -2.98 -11.63
N ALA A 94 15.73 -2.72 -12.54
CA ALA A 94 15.57 -3.08 -13.96
C ALA A 94 15.53 -4.61 -14.16
N ALA A 95 16.34 -5.36 -13.40
CA ALA A 95 16.31 -6.82 -13.42
C ALA A 95 15.04 -7.35 -12.74
N ALA A 96 14.65 -6.80 -11.59
CA ALA A 96 13.41 -7.15 -10.90
C ALA A 96 12.16 -6.99 -11.81
N ALA A 97 12.15 -5.93 -12.62
CA ALA A 97 11.05 -5.60 -13.53
C ALA A 97 10.94 -6.50 -14.77
N ARG A 98 12.02 -7.20 -15.16
CA ARG A 98 12.08 -7.92 -16.45
C ARG A 98 12.41 -9.40 -16.30
N ARG A 99 13.45 -9.70 -15.54
CA ARG A 99 14.00 -11.05 -15.38
C ARG A 99 14.61 -11.18 -13.99
N PRO A 100 13.78 -11.33 -12.95
CA PRO A 100 14.28 -11.59 -11.61
C PRO A 100 14.99 -12.95 -11.55
N ILE A 101 15.90 -13.09 -10.59
CA ILE A 101 16.66 -14.33 -10.33
C ILE A 101 15.71 -15.39 -9.76
N GLY A 102 14.78 -14.95 -8.91
CA GLY A 102 13.76 -15.77 -8.28
C GLY A 102 12.74 -14.88 -7.58
N VAL A 103 11.97 -15.47 -6.66
CA VAL A 103 11.03 -14.75 -5.81
C VAL A 103 11.19 -15.23 -4.37
N ALA A 104 11.01 -14.32 -3.41
CA ALA A 104 11.13 -14.62 -1.99
C ALA A 104 10.09 -13.84 -1.18
N ARG A 105 9.55 -14.48 -0.15
CA ARG A 105 8.67 -13.87 0.84
C ARG A 105 9.44 -13.32 2.03
N THR A 106 10.54 -13.96 2.39
CA THR A 106 11.33 -13.64 3.60
C THR A 106 12.76 -13.20 3.25
N PRO A 107 13.46 -12.49 4.15
CA PRO A 107 14.88 -12.19 3.98
C PRO A 107 15.75 -13.44 3.82
N ASP A 108 15.43 -14.53 4.53
CA ASP A 108 16.20 -15.78 4.49
C ASP A 108 16.05 -16.51 3.16
N GLU A 109 14.84 -16.55 2.59
CA GLU A 109 14.60 -17.07 1.24
C GLU A 109 15.36 -16.23 0.19
N ALA A 110 15.32 -14.90 0.34
CA ALA A 110 16.03 -14.01 -0.55
C ALA A 110 17.55 -14.16 -0.43
N HIS A 111 18.05 -14.37 0.79
CA HIS A 111 19.45 -14.67 1.05
C HIS A 111 19.88 -15.94 0.32
N ALA A 112 19.10 -17.02 0.46
CA ALA A 112 19.40 -18.28 -0.20
C ALA A 112 19.47 -18.16 -1.73
N ILE A 113 18.61 -17.32 -2.33
CA ILE A 113 18.61 -17.06 -3.78
C ILE A 113 19.78 -16.18 -4.21
N LEU A 114 20.14 -15.17 -3.41
CA LEU A 114 21.19 -14.21 -3.75
C LEU A 114 22.60 -14.67 -3.39
N ASP A 115 22.71 -15.69 -2.53
CA ASP A 115 23.94 -16.08 -1.83
C ASP A 115 24.60 -14.88 -1.14
N ALA A 116 23.77 -14.02 -0.55
CA ALA A 116 24.18 -12.79 0.13
C ALA A 116 23.06 -12.28 1.05
N PRO A 117 23.38 -11.54 2.12
CA PRO A 117 22.39 -10.82 2.91
C PRO A 117 21.48 -9.97 2.01
N ALA A 118 20.17 -10.06 2.22
CA ALA A 118 19.17 -9.43 1.38
C ALA A 118 18.37 -8.37 2.14
N GLU A 119 18.04 -7.28 1.46
CA GLU A 119 17.10 -6.27 1.93
C GLU A 119 15.94 -6.12 0.94
N LEU A 120 14.73 -5.91 1.46
CA LEU A 120 13.57 -5.56 0.65
C LEU A 120 13.57 -4.04 0.44
N VAL A 121 13.61 -3.61 -0.82
CA VAL A 121 13.62 -2.20 -1.18
C VAL A 121 12.43 -1.85 -2.05
N ALA A 122 12.10 -0.56 -2.11
CA ALA A 122 11.08 -0.01 -2.99
C ALA A 122 11.70 1.08 -3.86
N GLU A 123 11.91 0.80 -5.15
CA GLU A 123 12.63 1.72 -6.04
C GLU A 123 11.85 2.05 -7.31
N PRO A 124 11.94 3.29 -7.81
CA PRO A 124 11.31 3.67 -9.06
C PRO A 124 12.01 2.99 -10.25
N ILE A 125 11.23 2.39 -11.13
CA ILE A 125 11.73 1.96 -12.44
C ILE A 125 12.12 3.23 -13.23
N PRO A 126 13.27 3.27 -13.92
CA PRO A 126 13.77 4.49 -14.58
C PRO A 126 12.82 5.11 -15.61
N ARG A 127 11.93 4.31 -16.21
CA ARG A 127 10.99 4.78 -17.23
C ARG A 127 9.74 5.36 -16.61
N LEU A 128 9.47 6.63 -16.90
CA LEU A 128 8.19 7.29 -16.61
C LEU A 128 7.12 6.92 -17.64
N TYR A 129 5.89 6.76 -17.15
CA TYR A 129 4.69 6.61 -17.95
C TYR A 129 4.03 7.98 -18.12
N ARG A 130 3.70 8.35 -19.36
CA ARG A 130 2.93 9.58 -19.62
C ARG A 130 1.45 9.45 -19.28
N ASN A 131 0.96 8.22 -19.09
CA ASN A 131 -0.46 7.93 -18.92
C ASN A 131 -0.64 6.86 -17.82
N VAL A 132 -1.45 7.19 -16.81
CA VAL A 132 -1.77 6.32 -15.67
C VAL A 132 -2.45 5.03 -16.09
N VAL A 133 -3.31 5.07 -17.11
CA VAL A 133 -4.05 3.91 -17.62
C VAL A 133 -3.09 2.88 -18.17
N ARG A 134 -2.07 3.32 -18.92
CA ARG A 134 -1.05 2.42 -19.46
C ARG A 134 -0.17 1.82 -18.36
N ALA A 135 0.22 2.64 -17.37
CA ALA A 135 0.99 2.17 -16.22
C ALA A 135 0.21 1.09 -15.44
N ARG A 136 -1.07 1.36 -15.14
CA ARG A 136 -1.97 0.42 -14.47
C ARG A 136 -2.19 -0.86 -15.26
N ALA A 137 -2.37 -0.78 -16.58
CA ALA A 137 -2.55 -1.96 -17.42
C ALA A 137 -1.31 -2.86 -17.42
N GLN A 138 -0.12 -2.27 -17.57
CA GLN A 138 1.13 -3.03 -17.63
C GLN A 138 1.52 -3.65 -16.27
N TRP A 139 1.21 -2.98 -15.15
CA TRP A 139 1.60 -3.39 -13.79
C TRP A 139 0.41 -3.85 -12.95
N ARG A 140 -0.69 -4.25 -13.60
CA ARG A 140 -1.98 -4.53 -12.94
C ARG A 140 -1.82 -5.49 -11.77
N GLU A 141 -1.12 -6.59 -11.98
CA GLU A 141 -0.95 -7.63 -10.97
C GLU A 141 -0.10 -7.14 -9.79
N GLN A 142 1.03 -6.49 -10.06
CA GLN A 142 1.93 -6.02 -9.00
C GLN A 142 1.27 -4.88 -8.18
N LEU A 143 0.47 -4.03 -8.83
CA LEU A 143 -0.32 -3.00 -8.16
C LEU A 143 -1.43 -3.60 -7.30
N ALA A 144 -2.17 -4.60 -7.83
CA ALA A 144 -3.22 -5.28 -7.08
C ALA A 144 -2.69 -6.04 -5.86
N ASN A 145 -1.45 -6.54 -5.96
CA ASN A 145 -0.81 -7.35 -4.93
C ASN A 145 0.16 -6.57 -4.02
N GLY A 146 0.14 -5.23 -4.09
CA GLY A 146 0.96 -4.36 -3.24
C GLY A 146 2.49 -4.43 -3.48
N LEU A 147 2.94 -5.16 -4.51
CA LEU A 147 4.35 -5.22 -4.91
C LEU A 147 4.79 -4.01 -5.73
N ALA A 148 3.85 -3.23 -6.27
CA ALA A 148 4.14 -1.96 -6.92
C ALA A 148 3.24 -0.85 -6.37
N LYS A 149 3.70 0.40 -6.51
CA LYS A 149 2.88 1.60 -6.33
C LYS A 149 3.13 2.60 -7.46
N LEU A 150 2.15 3.43 -7.72
CA LEU A 150 2.28 4.58 -8.62
C LEU A 150 2.77 5.78 -7.81
N GLU A 151 3.73 6.51 -8.35
CA GLU A 151 4.15 7.82 -7.83
C GLU A 151 4.10 8.84 -8.96
N GLU A 152 3.45 9.97 -8.73
CA GLU A 152 3.52 11.11 -9.64
C GLU A 152 4.89 11.79 -9.51
N ARG A 153 5.46 12.14 -10.66
CA ARG A 153 6.73 12.86 -10.77
C ARG A 153 6.61 13.93 -11.83
N GLU A 154 7.53 14.89 -11.79
CA GLU A 154 7.65 15.86 -12.85
C GLU A 154 7.83 15.13 -14.20
N GLY A 155 6.94 15.41 -15.15
CA GLY A 155 6.95 14.79 -16.48
C GLY A 155 6.28 13.41 -16.60
N GLY A 156 5.68 12.85 -15.55
CA GLY A 156 4.84 11.64 -15.67
C GLY A 156 4.68 10.82 -14.40
N ILE A 157 4.45 9.52 -14.57
CA ILE A 157 4.13 8.59 -13.48
C ILE A 157 5.20 7.52 -13.40
N ALA A 158 5.81 7.37 -12.24
CA ALA A 158 6.77 6.32 -11.94
C ALA A 158 6.04 5.09 -11.36
N ILE A 159 6.56 3.92 -11.71
CA ILE A 159 6.24 2.67 -11.01
C ILE A 159 7.35 2.43 -10.00
N VAL A 160 7.02 2.40 -8.72
CA VAL A 160 7.93 1.99 -7.66
C VAL A 160 7.68 0.52 -7.38
N LEU A 161 8.70 -0.31 -7.65
CA LEU A 161 8.63 -1.75 -7.51
C LEU A 161 9.30 -2.17 -6.19
N ARG A 162 8.65 -3.05 -5.45
CA ARG A 162 9.22 -3.74 -4.29
C ARG A 162 9.94 -5.01 -4.73
N TYR A 163 11.19 -5.16 -4.33
CA TYR A 163 11.99 -6.33 -4.66
C TYR A 163 13.13 -6.53 -3.64
N TRP A 164 13.63 -7.76 -3.54
CA TRP A 164 14.79 -8.09 -2.72
C TRP A 164 16.08 -7.86 -3.49
N ARG A 165 17.04 -7.18 -2.86
CA ARG A 165 18.39 -7.01 -3.39
C ARG A 165 19.46 -7.35 -2.35
N PRO A 166 20.72 -7.59 -2.76
CA PRO A 166 21.81 -7.70 -1.81
C PRO A 166 21.99 -6.41 -1.00
N VAL A 167 22.22 -6.54 0.30
CA VAL A 167 22.60 -5.42 1.16
C VAL A 167 23.94 -4.86 0.68
N ALA A 168 24.00 -3.54 0.46
CA ALA A 168 25.26 -2.87 0.16
C ALA A 168 26.17 -2.90 1.40
N THR A 169 27.15 -3.80 1.41
CA THR A 169 28.16 -3.85 2.49
C THR A 169 29.32 -2.91 2.14
N PRO A 170 29.69 -1.95 3.01
CA PRO A 170 30.90 -1.15 2.82
C PRO A 170 32.13 -2.06 2.66
N GLY A 171 32.92 -1.85 1.60
CA GLY A 171 34.15 -2.61 1.35
C GLY A 171 33.97 -3.98 0.67
N ARG A 172 32.74 -4.47 0.47
CA ARG A 172 32.47 -5.64 -0.39
C ARG A 172 32.01 -5.11 -1.75
N PRO A 173 32.61 -5.52 -2.88
CA PRO A 173 32.16 -5.08 -4.19
C PRO A 173 30.72 -5.56 -4.41
N THR A 174 29.77 -4.65 -4.24
CA THR A 174 28.42 -4.80 -4.78
C THR A 174 28.59 -4.89 -6.29
N LEU A 175 28.01 -5.92 -6.91
CA LEU A 175 27.99 -6.08 -8.37
C LEU A 175 27.03 -5.06 -9.02
N LEU A 176 27.12 -3.81 -8.60
CA LEU A 176 26.49 -2.65 -9.22
C LEU A 176 27.38 -2.19 -10.36
N ALA A 177 26.77 -1.85 -11.49
CA ALA A 177 27.50 -1.33 -12.63
C ALA A 177 28.20 -0.01 -12.28
N PRO A 178 29.35 0.33 -12.90
CA PRO A 178 30.07 1.57 -12.61
C PRO A 178 29.21 2.85 -12.63
N ALA A 179 28.22 2.92 -13.52
CA ALA A 179 27.30 4.06 -13.62
C ALA A 179 26.38 4.22 -12.39
N GLU A 180 25.93 3.11 -11.81
CA GLU A 180 25.05 3.10 -10.62
C GLU A 180 25.82 3.56 -9.37
N ARG A 181 27.13 3.25 -9.31
CA ARG A 181 28.02 3.75 -8.25
C ARG A 181 28.21 5.26 -8.33
N SER A 182 28.30 5.82 -9.54
CA SER A 182 28.43 7.26 -9.74
C SER A 182 27.16 8.02 -9.33
N GLU A 183 25.97 7.52 -9.67
CA GLU A 183 24.70 8.17 -9.31
C GLU A 183 24.44 8.17 -7.79
N ILE A 184 24.77 7.06 -7.11
CA ILE A 184 24.65 6.97 -5.64
C ILE A 184 25.67 7.86 -4.94
N ALA A 185 26.92 7.89 -5.43
CA ALA A 185 27.95 8.79 -4.90
C ALA A 185 27.57 10.26 -5.09
N GLU A 186 26.97 10.61 -6.23
CA GLU A 186 26.48 11.96 -6.51
C GLU A 186 25.31 12.35 -5.59
N ARG A 187 24.36 11.45 -5.34
CA ARG A 187 23.28 11.67 -4.37
C ARG A 187 23.76 11.75 -2.92
N ALA A 188 24.76 10.95 -2.55
CA ALA A 188 25.33 10.98 -1.20
C ALA A 188 26.19 12.23 -0.96
N ALA A 189 26.83 12.75 -2.02
CA ALA A 189 27.58 13.99 -1.99
C ALA A 189 26.69 15.24 -2.18
N ALA A 190 25.43 15.07 -2.56
CA ALA A 190 24.49 16.16 -2.70
C ALA A 190 24.25 16.80 -1.32
N PRO A 191 24.45 18.13 -1.17
CA PRO A 191 24.19 18.80 0.09
C PRO A 191 22.72 18.67 0.47
N MET A 192 22.43 18.25 1.70
CA MET A 192 21.06 18.25 2.21
C MET A 192 20.49 19.66 2.11
N ARG A 193 19.35 19.82 1.43
CA ARG A 193 18.62 21.10 1.45
C ARG A 193 18.32 21.44 2.90
N GLY A 194 18.69 22.66 3.32
CA GLY A 194 18.38 23.15 4.65
C GLY A 194 16.89 23.11 4.94
N PHE A 195 16.54 23.04 6.22
CA PHE A 195 15.17 23.04 6.73
C PHE A 195 14.43 24.31 6.30
N GLY A 196 13.75 24.25 5.15
CA GLY A 196 12.66 25.18 4.84
C GLY A 196 11.38 24.66 5.51
N PRO A 197 10.51 25.53 6.05
CA PRO A 197 9.23 25.10 6.62
C PRO A 197 8.41 24.38 5.54
N GLN A 198 7.98 23.16 5.87
CA GLN A 198 7.11 22.35 5.02
C GLN A 198 5.76 23.05 4.90
N ALA A 199 5.34 23.37 3.68
CA ALA A 199 4.03 23.98 3.43
C ALA A 199 2.92 22.99 3.82
N ASP A 200 1.91 23.51 4.52
CA ASP A 200 0.77 22.79 5.08
C ASP A 200 -0.11 22.17 3.97
N PRO A 201 -0.20 20.83 3.84
CA PRO A 201 -1.02 20.20 2.83
C PRO A 201 -2.47 20.09 3.29
N TYR A 202 -3.20 21.21 3.27
CA TYR A 202 -4.66 21.17 3.26
C TYR A 202 -5.13 20.66 1.89
N VAL A 203 -5.23 19.34 1.76
CA VAL A 203 -5.91 18.68 0.64
C VAL A 203 -7.40 18.68 0.96
N GLY A 204 -8.15 19.55 0.29
CA GLY A 204 -9.61 19.60 0.37
C GLY A 204 -10.23 18.25 0.01
N LEU A 205 -10.91 17.65 0.98
CA LEU A 205 -11.77 16.50 0.78
C LEU A 205 -13.16 16.99 0.34
N PHE A 206 -13.89 16.13 -0.37
CA PHE A 206 -15.31 16.21 -0.78
C PHE A 206 -15.61 16.79 -2.17
N GLU A 207 -15.99 15.91 -3.11
CA GLU A 207 -17.13 16.16 -3.98
C GLU A 207 -17.99 14.88 -4.14
N ARG A 208 -19.29 15.04 -3.81
CA ARG A 208 -20.48 14.19 -3.96
C ARG A 208 -20.87 13.27 -2.79
N LEU A 209 -21.80 13.81 -1.99
CA LEU A 209 -22.62 13.14 -0.98
C LEU A 209 -23.67 12.23 -1.63
N ALA A 210 -23.90 11.06 -1.03
CA ALA A 210 -25.02 10.19 -1.38
C ALA A 210 -26.37 10.86 -1.01
N PRO A 211 -27.47 10.62 -1.75
CA PRO A 211 -28.71 11.40 -1.63
C PRO A 211 -29.51 11.23 -0.33
N GLU A 212 -29.12 10.32 0.56
CA GLU A 212 -30.04 9.83 1.62
C GLU A 212 -29.56 10.08 3.06
N ASN A 213 -28.64 11.02 3.32
CA ASN A 213 -28.21 11.28 4.71
C ASN A 213 -28.08 12.79 5.05
N PRO A 214 -29.19 13.48 5.37
CA PRO A 214 -29.18 14.90 5.76
C PRO A 214 -28.73 15.18 7.21
N ALA A 215 -28.06 14.25 7.91
CA ALA A 215 -27.80 14.38 9.35
C ALA A 215 -26.31 14.31 9.79
N ILE A 216 -25.36 14.66 8.92
CA ILE A 216 -23.99 14.97 9.38
C ILE A 216 -23.83 16.48 9.43
N VAL A 217 -24.35 17.08 10.51
CA VAL A 217 -23.94 18.43 10.93
C VAL A 217 -22.53 18.28 11.48
N LEU A 218 -21.55 18.84 10.77
CA LEU A 218 -20.22 19.12 11.29
C LEU A 218 -20.40 20.10 12.46
N ALA A 219 -20.31 19.59 13.69
CA ALA A 219 -20.15 20.46 14.85
C ALA A 219 -18.72 21.04 14.78
N GLU A 220 -18.64 22.31 14.40
CA GLU A 220 -17.44 23.13 14.58
C GLU A 220 -17.13 23.23 16.09
N GLU A 221 -16.02 22.62 16.51
CA GLU A 221 -15.45 22.84 17.83
C GLU A 221 -14.57 24.10 17.78
N GLY A 222 -15.22 25.26 17.92
CA GLY A 222 -14.55 26.52 18.22
C GLY A 222 -14.47 26.75 19.74
N ASP A 223 -13.31 26.52 20.35
CA ASP A 223 -13.02 27.03 21.72
C ASP A 223 -12.53 28.49 21.62
N GLY A 224 -13.48 29.38 21.39
CA GLY A 224 -13.32 30.83 21.50
C GLY A 224 -13.21 31.25 22.96
N ARG A 225 -12.00 31.20 23.52
CA ARG A 225 -11.66 31.90 24.77
C ARG A 225 -10.97 33.22 24.49
N THR A 226 -11.77 34.25 24.22
CA THR A 226 -11.45 35.63 24.59
C THR A 226 -12.38 36.03 25.74
N ARG A 227 -11.82 36.13 26.94
CA ARG A 227 -12.45 36.87 28.05
C ARG A 227 -12.25 38.37 27.79
N GLY A 228 -13.32 39.14 27.89
CA GLY A 228 -13.27 40.60 27.93
C GLY A 228 -14.67 41.21 27.78
N GLU A 229 -15.31 41.43 28.92
CA GLU A 229 -16.46 42.33 29.22
C GLU A 229 -17.75 42.24 28.39
#